data_AF-F4BZS2-F1
#
_entry.id   AF-F4BZS2-F1
#
_cell.length_a   1.000
_cell.length_b   1.000
_cell.length_c   1.000
_cell.angle_alpha   90.00
_cell.angle_beta   90.00
_cell.angle_gamma   90.00
#
_symmetry.space_group_name_H-M   'P 1'
#
loop_
_entity.id
_entity.type
_entity.pdbx_description
1 polymer ?
#
loop_
_entity_poly.entity_id
_entity_poly.type
_entity_poly.pdbx_seq_one_letter_code
_entity_poly.pdbx_strand_id
1 'polypeptide(L)'
;MEDFSILIGGIAGDGINEAGLTAARLMNRLGYRIFMYYDYPSLIKGGHNFSMVRASSERIGVCRDEIDLLIALNQDTVDRHSGRLKEGSIFIFDADNVMGEGIAEKSCGISVTGILKEEGAPSVMKNSCILGAFCHAVGIEWTVLEEVLKKHIPKKLELNLKVARRGYDQASEFCRIAWLDNSPEPIITGNQAISLGLIRAGLEAYVAYPMTPSSAILDFMANSAEEFGLKVVHPESEIAVILMAEGFAYAGVRAAVGTSGGGFCLMTEALSLAGMAEIPLAIVVAQRTGPSTGLPTYTAQGDLHFVINAGQGEFPRLVIAPGDAEDAYLWSAAALNLAWKYQIPAFILSDKIVSESQYSLDLGLTGKAETARPAQLWNEQGDYHRYRHSDTGVSPLAYPPQRGQVIKADSYAHDATGITTEDPQITREMSDKRVLKAQSLARELEGYETVKLLGDERSRTCLLFWGSNKGVCKEAADSLGLRAVQVLVLWPFPENRLKDALRGVERLIAVECNATGQLATLCRQYGIDVDDRILKYDGRPFSLNDLEIELERREA
;
A
#
# COMPACT_ATOMS: atom_id res chain seq x y z
N MET A 1 -11.01 4.42 27.29
CA MET A 1 -11.00 4.92 25.92
C MET A 1 -10.40 3.79 25.08
N GLU A 2 -11.10 3.35 24.04
CA GLU A 2 -10.71 2.18 23.25
C GLU A 2 -10.09 2.56 21.91
N ASP A 3 -10.01 3.85 21.59
CA ASP A 3 -9.45 4.41 20.36
C ASP A 3 -8.66 5.67 20.70
N PHE A 4 -7.42 5.76 20.24
CA PHE A 4 -6.49 6.84 20.53
C PHE A 4 -5.81 7.34 19.26
N SER A 5 -5.79 8.66 19.06
CA SER A 5 -5.04 9.33 18.00
C SER A 5 -3.87 10.13 18.58
N ILE A 6 -2.65 9.72 18.23
CA ILE A 6 -1.39 10.25 18.74
C ILE A 6 -0.63 10.92 17.59
N LEU A 7 -0.38 12.22 17.68
CA LEU A 7 0.46 12.95 16.73
C LEU A 7 1.83 13.22 17.35
N ILE A 8 2.90 12.86 16.64
CA ILE A 8 4.27 13.23 16.98
C ILE A 8 4.84 14.08 15.85
N GLY A 9 5.28 15.29 16.14
CA GLY A 9 5.81 16.22 15.14
C GLY A 9 7.18 16.81 15.52
N GLY A 10 7.93 17.20 14.49
CA GLY A 10 9.20 17.90 14.64
C GLY A 10 9.89 18.10 13.29
N ILE A 11 11.20 18.39 13.32
CA ILE A 11 11.96 18.58 12.10
C ILE A 11 12.49 17.26 11.52
N ALA A 12 12.68 17.19 10.21
CA ALA A 12 13.38 16.09 9.58
C ALA A 12 14.79 15.90 10.22
N GLY A 13 15.01 14.73 10.81
CA GLY A 13 16.24 14.40 11.56
C GLY A 13 16.02 14.14 13.06
N ASP A 14 14.88 14.55 13.63
CA ASP A 14 14.53 14.31 15.04
C ASP A 14 14.00 12.89 15.32
N GLY A 15 13.96 12.01 14.30
CA GLY A 15 13.52 10.62 14.45
C GLY A 15 12.00 10.44 14.56
N ILE A 16 11.21 11.35 13.98
CA ILE A 16 9.74 11.37 14.07
C ILE A 16 9.06 10.09 13.58
N ASN A 17 9.53 9.50 12.47
CA ASN A 17 8.97 8.23 11.97
C ASN A 17 9.22 7.09 12.98
N GLU A 18 10.45 6.95 13.49
CA GLU A 18 10.78 5.95 14.52
C GLU A 18 10.05 6.20 15.85
N ALA A 19 9.83 7.46 16.21
CA ALA A 19 9.03 7.81 17.38
C ALA A 19 7.59 7.32 17.23
N GLY A 20 6.96 7.61 16.08
CA GLY A 20 5.63 7.11 15.74
C GLY A 20 5.56 5.58 15.74
N LEU A 21 6.52 4.92 15.10
CA LEU A 21 6.56 3.46 15.04
C LEU A 21 6.76 2.82 16.43
N THR A 22 7.53 3.47 17.31
CA THR A 22 7.71 3.01 18.68
C THR A 22 6.44 3.20 19.51
N ALA A 23 5.76 4.35 19.39
CA ALA A 23 4.43 4.56 20.00
C ALA A 23 3.42 3.52 19.52
N ALA A 24 3.38 3.24 18.22
CA ALA A 24 2.58 2.17 17.62
C ALA A 24 2.90 0.78 18.22
N ARG A 25 4.19 0.44 18.37
CA ARG A 25 4.62 -0.83 18.99
C ARG A 25 4.23 -0.94 20.46
N LEU A 26 4.27 0.17 21.20
CA LEU A 26 3.82 0.23 22.60
C LEU A 26 2.32 -0.05 22.67
N MET A 27 1.51 0.65 21.87
CA MET A 27 0.05 0.43 21.84
C MET A 27 -0.30 -1.00 21.39
N ASN A 28 0.39 -1.55 20.38
CA ASN A 28 0.21 -2.94 19.96
C ASN A 28 0.59 -3.95 21.04
N ARG A 29 1.62 -3.65 21.86
CA ARG A 29 2.00 -4.50 23.00
C ARG A 29 0.89 -4.56 24.05
N LEU A 30 0.09 -3.50 24.18
CA LEU A 30 -1.09 -3.43 25.05
C LEU A 30 -2.35 -4.06 24.42
N GLY A 31 -2.26 -4.59 23.20
CA GLY A 31 -3.36 -5.28 22.50
C GLY A 31 -4.15 -4.43 21.50
N TYR A 32 -3.73 -3.19 21.22
CA TYR A 32 -4.44 -2.36 20.23
C TYR A 32 -4.05 -2.73 18.79
N ARG A 33 -4.97 -2.52 17.86
CA ARG A 33 -4.74 -2.55 16.42
C ARG A 33 -4.29 -1.18 15.95
N ILE A 34 -3.30 -1.16 15.09
CA ILE A 34 -2.56 0.03 14.71
C ILE A 34 -2.83 0.38 13.25
N PHE A 35 -3.06 1.66 13.02
CA PHE A 35 -2.81 2.32 11.75
C PHE A 35 -1.89 3.52 11.99
N MET A 36 -0.81 3.64 11.22
CA MET A 36 0.09 4.79 11.31
C MET A 36 0.33 5.41 9.93
N TYR A 37 0.08 6.71 9.83
CA TYR A 37 0.41 7.55 8.70
C TYR A 37 1.63 8.42 9.01
N TYR A 38 2.57 8.52 8.06
CA TYR A 38 3.73 9.39 8.16
C TYR A 38 3.72 10.44 7.04
N ASP A 39 3.71 11.71 7.42
CA ASP A 39 3.76 12.86 6.52
C ASP A 39 5.16 13.46 6.53
N TYR A 40 5.72 13.63 5.34
CA TYR A 40 7.03 14.23 5.16
C TYR A 40 7.10 14.95 3.80
N PRO A 41 7.79 16.10 3.75
CA PRO A 41 8.07 16.77 2.49
C PRO A 41 9.17 16.03 1.72
N SER A 42 9.31 16.34 0.44
CA SER A 42 10.43 15.86 -0.39
C SER A 42 11.76 16.58 -0.06
N LEU A 43 12.14 16.59 1.23
CA LEU A 43 13.36 17.20 1.76
C LEU A 43 14.11 16.19 2.63
N ILE A 44 15.44 16.11 2.45
CA ILE A 44 16.29 15.19 3.23
C ILE A 44 16.58 15.75 4.64
N LYS A 45 16.66 17.08 4.77
CA LYS A 45 16.89 17.78 6.05
C LYS A 45 16.05 19.05 6.11
N GLY A 46 15.58 19.37 7.32
CA GLY A 46 14.66 20.49 7.53
C GLY A 46 13.24 20.19 7.05
N GLY A 47 12.34 21.15 7.27
CA GLY A 47 10.91 20.94 7.06
C GLY A 47 10.22 20.24 8.24
N HIS A 48 8.90 20.33 8.25
CA HIS A 48 8.04 19.72 9.26
C HIS A 48 7.63 18.32 8.84
N ASN A 49 7.87 17.35 9.72
CA ASN A 49 7.41 15.98 9.55
C ASN A 49 6.52 15.61 10.72
N PHE A 50 5.52 14.76 10.48
CA PHE A 50 4.73 14.21 11.58
C PHE A 50 4.33 12.76 11.32
N SER A 51 4.22 12.02 12.42
CA SER A 51 3.64 10.69 12.48
C SER A 51 2.29 10.81 13.16
N MET A 52 1.25 10.28 12.53
CA MET A 52 -0.06 10.08 13.14
C MET A 52 -0.23 8.59 13.41
N VAL A 53 -0.35 8.22 14.67
CA VAL A 53 -0.60 6.84 15.11
C VAL A 53 -2.03 6.78 15.64
N ARG A 54 -2.85 5.92 15.07
CA ARG A 54 -4.15 5.57 15.62
C ARG A 54 -4.10 4.15 16.17
N ALA A 55 -4.57 3.97 17.39
CA ALA A 55 -4.61 2.70 18.09
C ALA A 55 -6.03 2.43 18.57
N SER A 56 -6.64 1.34 18.11
CA SER A 56 -8.04 0.99 18.40
C SER A 56 -8.17 -0.45 18.92
N SER A 57 -9.22 -0.73 19.68
CA SER A 57 -9.62 -2.10 20.05
C SER A 57 -10.03 -2.92 18.82
N GLU A 58 -10.46 -2.24 17.76
CA GLU A 58 -10.88 -2.83 16.48
C GLU A 58 -9.88 -2.55 15.36
N ARG A 59 -9.98 -3.34 14.28
CA ARG A 59 -9.14 -3.18 13.09
C ARG A 59 -9.54 -1.90 12.34
N ILE A 60 -8.55 -1.02 12.13
CA ILE A 60 -8.71 0.31 11.55
C ILE A 60 -7.75 0.52 10.36
N GLY A 61 -8.08 1.45 9.48
CA GLY A 61 -7.29 1.75 8.26
C GLY A 61 -7.24 3.24 7.89
N VAL A 62 -7.56 4.13 8.83
CA VAL A 62 -7.63 5.58 8.59
C VAL A 62 -7.31 6.34 9.89
N CYS A 63 -6.72 7.53 9.76
CA CYS A 63 -6.53 8.46 10.87
C CYS A 63 -7.72 9.42 11.03
N ARG A 64 -7.89 9.97 12.23
CA ARG A 64 -8.84 11.06 12.52
C ARG A 64 -8.15 12.42 12.45
N ASP A 65 -8.94 13.46 12.26
CA ASP A 65 -8.38 14.83 12.32
C ASP A 65 -8.13 15.28 13.75
N GLU A 66 -9.08 15.01 14.64
CA GLU A 66 -8.91 15.27 16.07
C GLU A 66 -7.86 14.34 16.68
N ILE A 67 -7.08 14.88 17.61
CA ILE A 67 -6.01 14.14 18.29
C ILE A 67 -6.21 14.10 19.81
N ASP A 68 -6.05 12.91 20.38
CA ASP A 68 -6.09 12.68 21.83
C ASP A 68 -4.77 13.08 22.50
N LEU A 69 -3.67 12.97 21.76
CA LEU A 69 -2.34 13.26 22.29
C LEU A 69 -1.45 13.93 21.24
N LEU A 70 -0.85 15.06 21.60
CA LEU A 70 0.14 15.78 20.79
C LEU A 70 1.52 15.73 21.45
N ILE A 71 2.52 15.26 20.71
CA ILE A 71 3.93 15.29 21.08
C ILE A 71 4.64 16.27 20.15
N ALA A 72 5.10 17.41 20.68
CA ALA A 72 5.76 18.46 19.92
C ALA A 72 7.24 18.58 20.30
N LEU A 73 8.14 18.29 19.34
CA LEU A 73 9.59 18.49 19.52
C LEU A 73 10.06 19.89 19.08
N ASN A 74 9.18 20.68 18.46
CA ASN A 74 9.44 22.07 18.06
C ASN A 74 8.15 22.91 18.01
N GLN A 75 8.30 24.23 17.97
CA GLN A 75 7.18 25.16 17.94
C GLN A 75 6.30 25.02 16.68
N ASP A 76 6.91 24.74 15.52
CA ASP A 76 6.17 24.56 14.25
C ASP A 76 5.16 23.40 14.33
N THR A 77 5.42 22.37 15.15
CA THR A 77 4.45 21.30 15.42
C THR A 77 3.21 21.84 16.13
N VAL A 78 3.40 22.67 17.14
CA VAL A 78 2.30 23.31 17.88
C VAL A 78 1.51 24.22 16.95
N ASP A 79 2.19 25.09 16.20
CA ASP A 79 1.55 26.10 15.36
C ASP A 79 0.66 25.45 14.29
N ARG A 80 1.04 24.26 13.81
CA ARG A 80 0.29 23.51 12.78
C ARG A 80 -0.81 22.61 13.33
N HIS A 81 -0.62 22.02 14.51
CA HIS A 81 -1.45 20.89 14.96
C HIS A 81 -2.18 21.12 16.28
N SER A 82 -1.88 22.18 17.03
CA SER A 82 -2.57 22.45 18.31
C SER A 82 -4.08 22.65 18.15
N GLY A 83 -4.54 23.21 17.03
CA GLY A 83 -5.97 23.36 16.72
C GLY A 83 -6.73 22.03 16.53
N ARG A 84 -6.03 20.89 16.52
CA ARG A 84 -6.60 19.55 16.41
C ARG A 84 -6.82 18.89 17.78
N LEU A 85 -6.31 19.49 18.85
CA LEU A 85 -6.55 19.02 20.22
C LEU A 85 -8.01 19.27 20.60
N LYS A 86 -8.63 18.27 21.22
CA LYS A 86 -9.96 18.37 21.80
C LYS A 86 -9.88 18.57 23.32
N GLU A 87 -11.03 18.82 23.94
CA GLU A 87 -11.12 18.89 25.39
C GLU A 87 -10.62 17.60 26.04
N GLY A 88 -9.74 17.73 27.02
CA GLY A 88 -9.16 16.59 27.73
C GLY A 88 -8.00 15.89 27.02
N SER A 89 -7.57 16.35 25.83
CA SER A 89 -6.36 15.88 25.15
C SER A 89 -5.10 16.15 25.98
N ILE A 90 -4.07 15.34 25.75
CA ILE A 90 -2.77 15.42 26.43
C ILE A 90 -1.76 16.08 25.50
N PHE A 91 -0.97 17.01 26.05
CA PHE A 91 0.08 17.70 25.31
C PHE A 91 1.45 17.48 25.96
N ILE A 92 2.38 16.90 25.23
CA ILE A 92 3.75 16.65 25.69
C ILE A 92 4.69 17.41 24.76
N PHE A 93 5.64 18.15 25.32
CA PHE A 93 6.51 18.99 24.49
C PHE A 93 7.93 19.09 25.02
N ASP A 94 8.86 19.38 24.11
CA ASP A 94 10.22 19.79 24.44
C ASP A 94 10.21 21.23 24.98
N ALA A 95 10.22 21.37 26.31
CA ALA A 95 10.17 22.65 27.01
C ALA A 95 11.37 23.57 26.69
N ASP A 96 12.45 23.01 26.13
CA ASP A 96 13.60 23.80 25.72
C ASP A 96 13.37 24.51 24.36
N ASN A 97 12.39 24.06 23.57
CA ASN A 97 12.17 24.52 22.19
C ASN A 97 10.71 24.91 21.88
N VAL A 98 9.79 24.73 22.83
CA VAL A 98 8.34 24.93 22.63
C VAL A 98 7.75 25.75 23.77
N MET A 99 6.98 26.78 23.41
CA MET A 99 6.16 27.56 24.34
C MET A 99 4.84 26.81 24.57
N GLY A 100 4.78 26.03 25.65
CA GLY A 100 3.70 25.09 25.88
C GLY A 100 2.51 25.59 26.72
N GLU A 101 2.63 26.76 27.36
CA GLU A 101 1.65 27.26 28.33
C GLU A 101 0.29 27.55 27.68
N GLY A 102 -0.79 27.04 28.28
CA GLY A 102 -2.16 27.33 27.86
C GLY A 102 -2.65 26.58 26.61
N ILE A 103 -1.84 25.69 26.03
CA ILE A 103 -2.23 24.91 24.84
C ILE A 103 -3.24 23.80 25.18
N ALA A 104 -3.05 23.12 26.31
CA ALA A 104 -3.97 22.11 26.83
C ALA A 104 -3.93 22.09 28.36
N GLU A 105 -5.03 21.73 29.00
CA GLU A 105 -5.08 21.60 30.47
C GLU A 105 -4.15 20.49 30.99
N LYS A 106 -4.06 19.38 30.25
CA LYS A 106 -3.17 18.25 30.55
C LYS A 106 -1.89 18.39 29.73
N SER A 107 -0.97 19.23 30.19
CA SER A 107 0.30 19.48 29.50
C SER A 107 1.52 19.10 30.33
N CYS A 108 2.53 18.50 29.71
CA CYS A 108 3.82 18.19 30.34
C CYS A 108 4.99 18.63 29.46
N GLY A 109 5.78 19.57 29.97
CA GLY A 109 7.03 20.02 29.36
C GLY A 109 8.22 19.23 29.87
N ILE A 110 9.05 18.73 28.95
CA ILE A 110 10.25 17.93 29.24
C ILE A 110 11.47 18.71 28.77
N SER A 111 12.53 18.78 29.58
CA SER A 111 13.78 19.43 29.18
C SER A 111 14.62 18.48 28.32
N VAL A 112 14.13 18.20 27.11
CA VAL A 112 14.69 17.15 26.24
C VAL A 112 16.11 17.49 25.83
N THR A 113 16.35 18.72 25.38
CA THR A 113 17.67 19.19 24.96
C THR A 113 18.63 19.24 26.16
N GLY A 114 18.13 19.65 27.33
CA GLY A 114 18.86 19.61 28.60
C GLY A 114 19.33 18.19 28.96
N ILE A 115 18.40 17.23 29.00
CA ILE A 115 18.68 15.82 29.28
C ILE A 115 19.70 15.25 28.29
N LEU A 116 19.51 15.47 26.98
CA LEU A 116 20.43 14.95 25.97
C LEU A 116 21.85 15.49 26.14
N LYS A 117 22.00 16.78 26.49
CA LYS A 117 23.31 17.40 26.70
C LYS A 117 24.02 16.85 27.94
N GLU A 118 23.30 16.67 29.04
CA GLU A 118 23.83 16.08 30.27
C GLU A 118 24.32 14.64 30.05
N GLU A 119 23.57 13.88 29.24
CA GLU A 119 23.87 12.47 28.96
C GLU A 119 24.83 12.25 27.78
N GLY A 120 25.26 13.31 27.10
CA GLY A 120 26.10 13.21 25.90
C GLY A 120 25.42 12.48 24.74
N ALA A 121 24.09 12.55 24.65
CA ALA A 121 23.28 11.84 23.67
C ALA A 121 23.08 12.65 22.38
N PRO A 122 23.07 11.98 21.20
CA PRO A 122 22.83 12.65 19.92
C PRO A 122 21.38 13.14 19.80
N SER A 123 21.15 14.17 18.96
CA SER A 123 19.83 14.79 18.76
C SER A 123 18.73 13.81 18.34
N VAL A 124 19.07 12.76 17.60
CA VAL A 124 18.09 11.74 17.20
C VAL A 124 17.42 11.05 18.40
N MET A 125 18.07 11.02 19.58
CA MET A 125 17.52 10.41 20.80
C MET A 125 16.51 11.30 21.54
N LYS A 126 16.16 12.47 20.99
CA LYS A 126 15.00 13.25 21.45
C LYS A 126 13.75 12.37 21.46
N ASN A 127 13.61 11.50 20.46
CA ASN A 127 12.53 10.54 20.37
C ASN A 127 12.45 9.60 21.59
N SER A 128 13.56 9.00 22.02
CA SER A 128 13.60 8.10 23.18
C SER A 128 13.22 8.83 24.46
N CYS A 129 13.73 10.06 24.65
CA CYS A 129 13.40 10.88 25.81
C CYS A 129 11.89 11.21 25.86
N ILE A 130 11.33 11.72 24.76
CA ILE A 130 9.92 12.13 24.72
C ILE A 130 8.96 10.92 24.77
N LEU A 131 9.38 9.76 24.26
CA LEU A 131 8.62 8.51 24.39
C LEU A 131 8.58 8.01 25.84
N GLY A 132 9.66 8.24 26.61
CA GLY A 132 9.64 8.03 28.06
C GLY A 132 8.55 8.86 28.73
N ALA A 133 8.48 10.14 28.40
CA ALA A 133 7.46 11.05 28.91
C ALA A 133 6.05 10.64 28.47
N PHE A 134 5.87 10.24 27.22
CA PHE A 134 4.61 9.68 26.70
C PHE A 134 4.13 8.48 27.52
N CYS A 135 5.01 7.50 27.77
CA CYS A 135 4.64 6.31 28.54
C CYS A 135 4.17 6.68 29.95
N HIS A 136 4.88 7.55 30.66
CA HIS A 136 4.46 7.98 31.99
C HIS A 136 3.13 8.76 31.94
N ALA A 137 2.99 9.68 30.98
CA ALA A 137 1.80 10.51 30.83
C ALA A 137 0.51 9.71 30.62
N VAL A 138 0.62 8.55 29.97
CA VAL A 138 -0.51 7.68 29.64
C VAL A 138 -0.51 6.36 30.44
N GLY A 139 0.30 6.29 31.51
CA GLY A 139 0.30 5.18 32.47
C GLY A 139 0.82 3.85 31.92
N ILE A 140 1.66 3.88 30.88
CA ILE A 140 2.38 2.71 30.38
C ILE A 140 3.59 2.45 31.27
N GLU A 141 3.63 1.29 31.91
CA GLU A 141 4.71 0.89 32.81
C GLU A 141 6.10 0.95 32.15
N TRP A 142 7.10 1.40 32.90
CA TRP A 142 8.50 1.47 32.45
C TRP A 142 9.00 0.15 31.83
N THR A 143 8.62 -0.99 32.42
CA THR A 143 9.03 -2.32 31.94
C THR A 143 8.57 -2.59 30.52
N VAL A 144 7.37 -2.13 30.14
CA VAL A 144 6.83 -2.27 28.78
C VAL A 144 7.65 -1.44 27.79
N LEU A 145 7.95 -0.18 28.15
CA LEU A 145 8.80 0.68 27.34
C LEU A 145 10.19 0.09 27.16
N GLU A 146 10.80 -0.37 28.25
CA GLU A 146 12.12 -0.98 28.25
C GLU A 146 12.18 -2.21 27.33
N GLU A 147 11.17 -3.10 27.38
CA GLU A 147 11.07 -4.27 26.50
C GLU A 147 10.99 -3.87 25.01
N VAL A 148 10.15 -2.88 24.68
CA VAL A 148 9.98 -2.41 23.30
C VAL A 148 11.27 -1.78 22.77
N LEU A 149 11.93 -0.93 23.56
CA LEU A 149 13.21 -0.31 23.19
C LEU A 149 14.32 -1.35 23.00
N LYS A 150 14.42 -2.34 23.90
CA LYS A 150 15.40 -3.44 23.78
C LYS A 150 15.22 -4.23 22.48
N LYS A 151 13.97 -4.52 22.11
CA LYS A 151 13.66 -5.32 20.93
C LYS A 151 13.90 -4.57 19.62
N HIS A 152 13.59 -3.27 19.59
CA HIS A 152 13.50 -2.53 18.33
C HIS A 152 14.52 -1.42 18.14
N ILE A 153 15.23 -0.98 19.20
CA ILE A 153 16.29 0.04 19.14
C ILE A 153 17.58 -0.52 19.75
N PRO A 154 18.21 -1.53 19.12
CA PRO A 154 19.42 -2.18 19.65
C PRO A 154 20.66 -1.27 19.62
N LYS A 155 20.67 -0.27 18.74
CA LYS A 155 21.83 0.64 18.57
C LYS A 155 21.92 1.62 19.74
N LYS A 156 23.07 1.62 20.44
CA LYS A 156 23.31 2.46 21.64
C LYS A 156 22.20 2.30 22.70
N LEU A 157 21.75 1.06 22.91
CA LEU A 157 20.61 0.73 23.76
C LEU A 157 20.69 1.34 25.17
N GLU A 158 21.79 1.17 25.88
CA GLU A 158 21.96 1.69 27.25
C GLU A 158 21.73 3.20 27.33
N LEU A 159 22.23 3.96 26.34
CA LEU A 159 22.03 5.40 26.29
C LEU A 159 20.59 5.76 25.96
N ASN A 160 19.94 5.03 25.04
CA ASN A 160 18.51 5.20 24.74
C ASN A 160 17.64 4.95 25.97
N LEU A 161 17.89 3.86 26.72
CA LEU A 161 17.18 3.55 27.96
C LEU A 161 17.41 4.64 29.01
N LYS A 162 18.64 5.14 29.15
CA LYS A 162 18.95 6.20 30.11
C LYS A 162 18.19 7.50 29.81
N VAL A 163 18.20 7.97 28.57
CA VAL A 163 17.47 9.22 28.21
C VAL A 163 15.95 9.03 28.24
N ALA A 164 15.45 7.85 27.85
CA ALA A 164 14.03 7.51 27.98
C ALA A 164 13.60 7.51 29.44
N ARG A 165 14.43 6.97 30.33
CA ARG A 165 14.15 6.95 31.78
C ARG A 165 14.07 8.36 32.35
N ARG A 166 15.01 9.24 31.99
CA ARG A 166 14.99 10.65 32.39
C ARG A 166 13.71 11.35 31.96
N GLY A 167 13.24 11.11 30.72
CA GLY A 167 11.97 11.64 30.24
C GLY A 167 10.75 11.07 30.97
N TYR A 168 10.77 9.76 31.26
CA TYR A 168 9.73 9.07 32.03
C TYR A 168 9.60 9.63 33.45
N ASP A 169 10.72 9.80 34.15
CA ASP A 169 10.74 10.26 35.54
C ASP A 169 10.42 11.77 35.68
N GLN A 170 10.63 12.58 34.62
CA GLN A 170 10.27 14.01 34.61
C GLN A 170 8.79 14.25 34.30
N ALA A 171 8.13 13.30 33.64
CA ALA A 171 6.76 13.46 33.18
C ALA A 171 5.72 13.33 34.30
N SER A 172 4.53 13.88 34.05
CA SER A 172 3.36 13.72 34.93
C SER A 172 2.36 12.73 34.32
N GLU A 173 1.78 11.86 35.14
CA GLU A 173 0.72 10.93 34.72
C GLU A 173 -0.62 11.67 34.60
N PHE A 174 -1.30 11.55 33.46
CA PHE A 174 -2.61 12.18 33.21
C PHE A 174 -3.74 11.19 33.00
N CYS A 175 -3.42 10.00 32.48
CA CYS A 175 -4.38 8.90 32.32
C CYS A 175 -3.64 7.55 32.34
N ARG A 176 -4.41 6.45 32.37
CA ARG A 176 -3.89 5.09 32.19
C ARG A 176 -4.57 4.43 31.01
N ILE A 177 -3.78 4.04 30.00
CA ILE A 177 -4.26 3.23 28.89
C ILE A 177 -4.45 1.79 29.37
N ALA A 178 -5.61 1.21 29.08
CA ALA A 178 -5.94 -0.15 29.49
C ALA A 178 -5.28 -1.19 28.58
N TRP A 179 -4.93 -2.34 29.16
CA TRP A 179 -4.61 -3.55 28.40
C TRP A 179 -5.89 -4.13 27.78
N LEU A 180 -5.78 -4.61 26.55
CA LEU A 180 -6.85 -5.34 25.86
C LEU A 180 -6.51 -6.83 25.80
N ASP A 181 -7.54 -7.68 25.68
CA ASP A 181 -7.39 -9.14 25.58
C ASP A 181 -6.84 -9.63 24.22
N ASN A 182 -6.53 -8.69 23.32
CA ASN A 182 -5.96 -8.97 22.01
C ASN A 182 -4.46 -9.26 22.09
N SER A 183 -3.99 -10.26 21.35
CA SER A 183 -2.56 -10.51 21.18
C SER A 183 -1.92 -9.48 20.22
N PRO A 184 -0.66 -9.05 20.46
CA PRO A 184 0.05 -8.16 19.55
C PRO A 184 0.19 -8.76 18.15
N GLU A 185 -0.01 -7.94 17.12
CA GLU A 185 0.18 -8.33 15.71
C GLU A 185 1.48 -7.73 15.15
N PRO A 186 2.09 -8.34 14.12
CA PRO A 186 3.14 -7.68 13.36
C PRO A 186 2.65 -6.33 12.82
N ILE A 187 3.45 -5.29 13.01
CA ILE A 187 3.23 -3.98 12.41
C ILE A 187 4.10 -3.91 11.16
N ILE A 188 3.47 -3.84 10.00
CA ILE A 188 4.16 -3.82 8.71
C ILE A 188 3.61 -2.73 7.80
N THR A 189 4.41 -2.30 6.82
CA THR A 189 3.92 -1.44 5.74
C THR A 189 3.19 -2.24 4.67
N GLY A 190 2.33 -1.59 3.88
CA GLY A 190 1.74 -2.29 2.72
C GLY A 190 2.78 -2.70 1.68
N ASN A 191 3.88 -1.95 1.51
CA ASN A 191 5.01 -2.39 0.66
C ASN A 191 5.66 -3.69 1.17
N GLN A 192 5.79 -3.87 2.49
CA GLN A 192 6.23 -5.15 3.06
C GLN A 192 5.20 -6.24 2.82
N ALA A 193 3.91 -5.94 2.94
CA ALA A 193 2.83 -6.89 2.65
C ALA A 193 2.81 -7.34 1.18
N ILE A 194 2.97 -6.40 0.23
CA ILE A 194 3.14 -6.69 -1.21
C ILE A 194 4.33 -7.63 -1.41
N SER A 195 5.47 -7.29 -0.82
CA SER A 195 6.69 -8.10 -0.93
C SER A 195 6.46 -9.54 -0.46
N LEU A 196 5.90 -9.70 0.74
CA LEU A 196 5.61 -11.00 1.34
C LEU A 196 4.58 -11.79 0.53
N GLY A 197 3.58 -11.13 -0.06
CA GLY A 197 2.59 -11.75 -0.94
C GLY A 197 3.23 -12.29 -2.22
N LEU A 198 4.09 -11.50 -2.87
CA LEU A 198 4.86 -11.94 -4.03
C LEU A 198 5.78 -13.13 -3.70
N ILE A 199 6.53 -13.04 -2.60
CA ILE A 199 7.39 -14.13 -2.12
C ILE A 199 6.58 -15.40 -1.86
N ARG A 200 5.41 -15.27 -1.22
CA ARG A 200 4.50 -16.39 -0.96
C ARG A 200 4.02 -17.07 -2.24
N ALA A 201 3.78 -16.30 -3.30
CA ALA A 201 3.43 -16.81 -4.62
C ALA A 201 4.64 -17.33 -5.42
N GLY A 202 5.84 -17.41 -4.82
CA GLY A 202 7.04 -17.97 -5.44
C GLY A 202 7.79 -16.99 -6.33
N LEU A 203 7.85 -15.71 -5.94
CA LEU A 203 8.76 -14.75 -6.56
C LEU A 203 10.21 -15.24 -6.46
N GLU A 204 10.97 -15.12 -7.55
CA GLU A 204 12.38 -15.49 -7.61
C GLU A 204 13.29 -14.31 -7.97
N ALA A 205 12.76 -13.31 -8.69
CA ALA A 205 13.50 -12.11 -9.05
C ALA A 205 12.69 -10.83 -8.85
N TYR A 206 13.31 -9.82 -8.26
CA TYR A 206 12.74 -8.47 -8.14
C TYR A 206 13.69 -7.46 -8.77
N VAL A 207 13.19 -6.68 -9.74
CA VAL A 207 13.98 -5.67 -10.45
C VAL A 207 13.33 -4.31 -10.24
N ALA A 208 14.07 -3.31 -9.77
CA ALA A 208 13.51 -1.97 -9.58
C ALA A 208 14.55 -0.85 -9.65
N TYR A 209 14.12 0.30 -10.15
CA TYR A 209 14.81 1.57 -10.03
C TYR A 209 14.14 2.36 -8.90
N PRO A 210 14.88 2.94 -7.93
CA PRO A 210 14.31 3.63 -6.79
C PRO A 210 13.41 4.79 -7.21
N MET A 211 12.13 4.70 -6.84
CA MET A 211 11.17 5.78 -6.95
C MET A 211 10.16 5.74 -5.80
N THR A 212 10.04 6.84 -5.05
CA THR A 212 9.04 6.96 -3.97
C THR A 212 7.62 6.83 -4.54
N PRO A 213 6.71 6.06 -3.92
CA PRO A 213 6.86 5.32 -2.65
C PRO A 213 7.21 3.82 -2.82
N SER A 214 7.54 3.32 -4.00
CA SER A 214 7.83 1.89 -4.21
C SER A 214 9.24 1.46 -3.78
N SER A 215 10.18 2.39 -3.57
CA SER A 215 11.57 2.09 -3.20
C SER A 215 11.72 1.19 -1.96
N ALA A 216 10.82 1.26 -0.99
CA ALA A 216 10.88 0.41 0.21
C ALA A 216 10.66 -1.08 -0.10
N ILE A 217 10.05 -1.42 -1.23
CA ILE A 217 9.96 -2.81 -1.71
C ILE A 217 11.36 -3.30 -2.12
N LEU A 218 12.12 -2.48 -2.85
CA LEU A 218 13.50 -2.82 -3.23
C LEU A 218 14.38 -3.05 -1.99
N ASP A 219 14.30 -2.14 -1.01
CA ASP A 219 15.05 -2.27 0.25
C ASP A 219 14.66 -3.54 1.02
N PHE A 220 13.37 -3.82 1.16
CA PHE A 220 12.90 -5.04 1.83
C PHE A 220 13.37 -6.31 1.10
N MET A 221 13.18 -6.38 -0.22
CA MET A 221 13.58 -7.53 -1.01
C MET A 221 15.10 -7.75 -0.95
N ALA A 222 15.90 -6.69 -1.00
CA ALA A 222 17.35 -6.78 -0.91
C ALA A 222 17.81 -7.34 0.45
N ASN A 223 17.21 -6.85 1.54
CA ASN A 223 17.53 -7.32 2.89
C ASN A 223 17.07 -8.77 3.14
N SER A 224 16.02 -9.22 2.45
CA SER A 224 15.50 -10.59 2.58
C SER A 224 15.95 -11.55 1.47
N ALA A 225 16.87 -11.11 0.60
CA ALA A 225 17.24 -11.85 -0.61
C ALA A 225 17.89 -13.21 -0.30
N GLU A 226 18.78 -13.27 0.69
CA GLU A 226 19.43 -14.52 1.10
C GLU A 226 18.44 -15.49 1.75
N GLU A 227 17.58 -14.98 2.65
CA GLU A 227 16.60 -15.78 3.38
C GLU A 227 15.58 -16.47 2.45
N PHE A 228 15.12 -15.76 1.42
CA PHE A 228 14.12 -16.27 0.47
C PHE A 228 14.70 -16.72 -0.88
N GLY A 229 16.02 -16.67 -1.07
CA GLY A 229 16.67 -17.06 -2.33
C GLY A 229 16.33 -16.16 -3.53
N LEU A 230 16.09 -14.87 -3.29
CA LEU A 230 15.70 -13.90 -4.33
C LEU A 230 16.90 -13.33 -5.08
N LYS A 231 16.72 -13.08 -6.37
CA LYS A 231 17.60 -12.24 -7.19
C LYS A 231 17.07 -10.81 -7.18
N VAL A 232 17.80 -9.89 -6.56
CA VAL A 232 17.39 -8.47 -6.50
C VAL A 232 18.33 -7.64 -7.34
N VAL A 233 17.79 -6.92 -8.32
CA VAL A 233 18.58 -6.13 -9.27
C VAL A 233 18.12 -4.68 -9.29
N HIS A 234 19.08 -3.76 -9.18
CA HIS A 234 18.89 -2.32 -9.28
C HIS A 234 19.63 -1.82 -10.54
N PRO A 235 18.95 -1.72 -11.69
CA PRO A 235 19.54 -1.23 -12.93
C PRO A 235 19.48 0.30 -13.02
N GLU A 236 19.94 0.86 -14.14
CA GLU A 236 20.16 2.28 -14.36
C GLU A 236 18.90 3.12 -14.66
N SER A 237 17.79 2.48 -15.08
CA SER A 237 16.54 3.17 -15.43
C SER A 237 15.34 2.21 -15.44
N GLU A 238 14.12 2.75 -15.43
CA GLU A 238 12.89 1.97 -15.54
C GLU A 238 12.75 1.19 -16.85
N ILE A 239 13.39 1.65 -17.94
CA ILE A 239 13.46 0.91 -19.20
C ILE A 239 14.25 -0.40 -18.98
N ALA A 240 15.42 -0.30 -18.34
CA ALA A 240 16.24 -1.46 -18.01
C ALA A 240 15.52 -2.39 -17.01
N VAL A 241 14.76 -1.84 -16.06
CA VAL A 241 13.98 -2.62 -15.08
C VAL A 241 13.05 -3.62 -15.77
N ILE A 242 12.15 -3.14 -16.63
CA ILE A 242 11.13 -4.00 -17.24
C ILE A 242 11.75 -4.98 -18.24
N LEU A 243 12.71 -4.54 -19.05
CA LEU A 243 13.39 -5.42 -20.01
C LEU A 243 14.19 -6.54 -19.32
N MET A 244 14.87 -6.26 -18.20
CA MET A 244 15.53 -7.30 -17.41
C MET A 244 14.53 -8.28 -16.81
N ALA A 245 13.40 -7.79 -16.30
CA ALA A 245 12.34 -8.64 -15.75
C ALA A 245 11.72 -9.55 -16.83
N GLU A 246 11.47 -9.04 -18.03
CA GLU A 246 11.04 -9.86 -19.17
C GLU A 246 12.07 -10.92 -19.54
N GLY A 247 13.37 -10.60 -19.50
CA GLY A 247 14.44 -11.56 -19.70
C GLY A 247 14.46 -12.67 -18.64
N PHE A 248 14.21 -12.33 -17.37
CA PHE A 248 14.03 -13.32 -16.29
C PHE A 248 12.82 -14.21 -16.56
N ALA A 249 11.67 -13.63 -16.91
CA ALA A 249 10.45 -14.39 -17.18
C ALA A 249 10.60 -15.31 -18.40
N TYR A 250 11.28 -14.86 -19.46
CA TYR A 250 11.65 -15.68 -20.61
C TYR A 250 12.52 -16.89 -20.22
N ALA A 251 13.40 -16.73 -19.23
CA ALA A 251 14.21 -17.81 -18.67
C ALA A 251 13.46 -18.68 -17.63
N GLY A 252 12.16 -18.45 -17.42
CA GLY A 252 11.33 -19.21 -16.48
C GLY A 252 11.43 -18.77 -15.02
N VAL A 253 12.04 -17.61 -14.75
CA VAL A 253 12.19 -17.05 -13.41
C VAL A 253 11.00 -16.15 -13.10
N ARG A 254 10.29 -16.41 -12.00
CA ARG A 254 9.14 -15.58 -11.57
C ARG A 254 9.58 -14.20 -11.14
N ALA A 255 9.40 -13.23 -12.03
CA ALA A 255 9.85 -11.86 -11.86
C ALA A 255 8.72 -10.88 -11.53
N ALA A 256 9.05 -9.89 -10.70
CA ALA A 256 8.23 -8.72 -10.46
C ALA A 256 9.08 -7.44 -10.50
N VAL A 257 8.42 -6.32 -10.77
CA VAL A 257 9.03 -4.99 -10.77
C VAL A 257 8.23 -4.02 -9.91
N GLY A 258 8.86 -2.96 -9.43
CA GLY A 258 8.17 -1.88 -8.73
C GLY A 258 8.56 -0.50 -9.23
N THR A 259 7.57 0.37 -9.32
CA THR A 259 7.66 1.72 -9.88
C THR A 259 6.49 2.59 -9.37
N SER A 260 6.30 3.75 -9.98
CA SER A 260 5.23 4.74 -9.76
C SER A 260 4.89 5.35 -11.12
N GLY A 261 3.89 6.24 -11.22
CA GLY A 261 3.35 6.72 -12.49
C GLY A 261 4.41 7.21 -13.51
N GLY A 262 5.36 8.05 -13.06
CA GLY A 262 6.42 8.60 -13.94
C GLY A 262 7.36 7.55 -14.52
N GLY A 263 7.80 6.59 -13.70
CA GLY A 263 8.65 5.49 -14.17
C GLY A 263 7.87 4.45 -14.98
N PHE A 264 6.59 4.24 -14.67
CA PHE A 264 5.73 3.38 -15.48
C PHE A 264 5.53 3.94 -16.89
N CYS A 265 5.47 5.27 -17.09
CA CYS A 265 5.49 5.88 -18.43
C CYS A 265 6.68 5.39 -19.28
N LEU A 266 7.86 5.25 -18.69
CA LEU A 266 9.06 4.78 -19.39
C LEU A 266 9.00 3.28 -19.73
N MET A 267 8.19 2.51 -19.03
CA MET A 267 8.04 1.06 -19.25
C MET A 267 7.05 0.70 -20.35
N THR A 268 6.25 1.65 -20.86
CA THR A 268 5.08 1.37 -21.72
C THR A 268 5.40 0.69 -23.05
N GLU A 269 6.58 0.93 -23.63
CA GLU A 269 7.02 0.25 -24.85
C GLU A 269 7.29 -1.24 -24.58
N ALA A 270 8.10 -1.54 -23.57
CA ALA A 270 8.40 -2.92 -23.16
C ALA A 270 7.14 -3.65 -22.66
N LEU A 271 6.23 -2.97 -21.97
CA LEU A 271 4.92 -3.53 -21.64
C LEU A 271 4.17 -4.06 -22.87
N SER A 272 4.28 -3.36 -24.01
CA SER A 272 3.68 -3.80 -25.28
C SER A 272 4.38 -5.06 -25.80
N LEU A 273 5.70 -5.19 -25.63
CA LEU A 273 6.44 -6.42 -25.89
C LEU A 273 5.96 -7.56 -24.98
N ALA A 274 5.82 -7.35 -23.66
CA ALA A 274 5.29 -8.36 -22.75
C ALA A 274 3.88 -8.84 -23.15
N GLY A 275 3.02 -7.91 -23.59
CA GLY A 275 1.69 -8.23 -24.12
C GLY A 275 1.74 -9.05 -25.41
N MET A 276 2.60 -8.66 -26.35
CA MET A 276 2.74 -9.32 -27.66
C MET A 276 3.38 -10.70 -27.56
N ALA A 277 4.47 -10.81 -26.81
CA ALA A 277 5.24 -12.03 -26.62
C ALA A 277 4.68 -12.93 -25.50
N GLU A 278 3.56 -12.54 -24.87
CA GLU A 278 2.89 -13.25 -23.78
C GLU A 278 3.82 -13.56 -22.61
N ILE A 279 4.57 -12.55 -22.14
CA ILE A 279 5.54 -12.69 -21.06
C ILE A 279 4.86 -12.36 -19.72
N PRO A 280 4.85 -13.29 -18.74
CA PRO A 280 4.22 -13.05 -17.44
C PRO A 280 5.06 -12.13 -16.55
N LEU A 281 4.45 -11.08 -16.02
CA LEU A 281 5.11 -10.15 -15.09
C LEU A 281 4.13 -9.60 -14.05
N ALA A 282 4.58 -9.44 -12.81
CA ALA A 282 3.90 -8.62 -11.82
C ALA A 282 4.54 -7.22 -11.75
N ILE A 283 3.74 -6.17 -11.84
CA ILE A 283 4.18 -4.77 -11.92
C ILE A 283 3.51 -4.00 -10.78
N VAL A 284 4.27 -3.60 -9.78
CA VAL A 284 3.77 -2.73 -8.72
C VAL A 284 3.86 -1.28 -9.19
N VAL A 285 2.70 -0.63 -9.34
CA VAL A 285 2.60 0.81 -9.61
C VAL A 285 2.11 1.47 -8.33
N ALA A 286 3.04 1.99 -7.53
CA ALA A 286 2.72 2.70 -6.31
C ALA A 286 2.44 4.17 -6.64
N GLN A 287 1.17 4.50 -6.81
CA GLN A 287 0.72 5.81 -7.26
C GLN A 287 1.13 6.92 -6.29
N ARG A 288 1.43 8.07 -6.87
CA ARG A 288 1.69 9.33 -6.17
C ARG A 288 1.13 10.46 -7.00
N THR A 289 1.10 11.66 -6.45
CA THR A 289 0.55 12.83 -7.16
C THR A 289 1.31 13.09 -8.46
N GLY A 290 0.59 13.07 -9.59
CA GLY A 290 1.04 13.54 -10.91
C GLY A 290 0.34 14.84 -11.33
N PRO A 291 0.46 15.28 -12.60
CA PRO A 291 1.27 14.69 -13.67
C PRO A 291 2.78 14.96 -13.51
N SER A 292 3.60 14.29 -14.32
CA SER A 292 5.07 14.40 -14.30
C SER A 292 5.63 14.08 -12.89
N THR A 293 6.54 14.88 -12.35
CA THR A 293 7.06 14.71 -10.99
C THR A 293 5.97 14.83 -9.92
N GLY A 294 5.00 15.72 -10.16
CA GLY A 294 3.95 16.10 -9.22
C GLY A 294 4.47 16.31 -7.79
N LEU A 295 3.90 15.57 -6.84
CA LEU A 295 4.28 15.60 -5.43
C LEU A 295 4.76 14.21 -4.98
N PRO A 296 6.08 13.94 -4.98
CA PRO A 296 6.63 12.59 -4.83
C PRO A 296 6.31 11.88 -3.52
N THR A 297 6.08 12.63 -2.44
CA THR A 297 5.88 12.10 -1.07
C THR A 297 4.42 12.10 -0.64
N TYR A 298 3.51 12.36 -1.58
CA TYR A 298 2.08 12.58 -1.32
C TYR A 298 1.19 11.67 -2.18
N THR A 299 0.02 11.33 -1.65
CA THR A 299 -0.85 10.29 -2.21
C THR A 299 -1.74 10.81 -3.34
N ALA A 300 -2.02 9.96 -4.33
CA ALA A 300 -3.05 10.18 -5.34
C ALA A 300 -3.47 8.84 -5.96
N GLN A 301 -4.64 8.82 -6.58
CA GLN A 301 -5.22 7.69 -7.31
C GLN A 301 -5.49 8.08 -8.77
N GLY A 302 -4.50 8.73 -9.40
CA GLY A 302 -4.63 9.36 -10.72
C GLY A 302 -4.24 8.48 -11.90
N ASP A 303 -3.74 7.26 -11.68
CA ASP A 303 -3.12 6.46 -12.75
C ASP A 303 -4.02 5.33 -13.28
N LEU A 304 -5.26 5.16 -12.77
CA LEU A 304 -6.15 4.06 -13.17
C LEU A 304 -6.34 3.95 -14.69
N HIS A 305 -6.83 5.01 -15.33
CA HIS A 305 -7.06 5.02 -16.78
C HIS A 305 -5.77 4.91 -17.57
N PHE A 306 -4.66 5.41 -17.04
CA PHE A 306 -3.36 5.24 -17.67
C PHE A 306 -2.95 3.76 -17.66
N VAL A 307 -2.98 3.11 -16.51
CA VAL A 307 -2.57 1.69 -16.35
C VAL A 307 -3.45 0.73 -17.16
N ILE A 308 -4.78 0.91 -17.17
CA ILE A 308 -5.65 -0.02 -17.92
C ILE A 308 -5.51 0.14 -19.45
N ASN A 309 -5.02 1.29 -19.94
CA ASN A 309 -4.87 1.59 -21.37
C ASN A 309 -3.40 1.70 -21.83
N ALA A 310 -2.43 1.41 -20.96
CA ALA A 310 -1.02 1.55 -21.27
C ALA A 310 -0.52 0.47 -22.25
N GLY A 311 0.39 0.87 -23.13
CA GLY A 311 0.96 0.04 -24.20
C GLY A 311 0.18 0.17 -25.52
N GLN A 312 0.89 0.08 -26.64
CA GLN A 312 0.27 0.17 -27.96
C GLN A 312 -0.39 -1.17 -28.34
N GLY A 313 -1.55 -1.10 -28.98
CA GLY A 313 -2.34 -2.27 -29.36
C GLY A 313 -3.15 -2.88 -28.21
N GLU A 314 -3.71 -4.06 -28.45
CA GLU A 314 -4.63 -4.74 -27.53
C GLU A 314 -4.01 -6.03 -26.99
N PHE A 315 -3.92 -6.15 -25.67
CA PHE A 315 -3.44 -7.36 -25.00
C PHE A 315 -4.07 -7.50 -23.62
N PRO A 316 -4.26 -8.73 -23.13
CA PRO A 316 -4.81 -8.98 -21.80
C PRO A 316 -3.86 -8.51 -20.70
N ARG A 317 -4.43 -7.98 -19.63
CA ARG A 317 -3.74 -7.59 -18.40
C ARG A 317 -4.66 -7.79 -17.20
N LEU A 318 -4.09 -7.94 -16.02
CA LEU A 318 -4.81 -7.90 -14.75
C LEU A 318 -4.45 -6.59 -14.03
N VAL A 319 -5.41 -5.88 -13.46
CA VAL A 319 -5.16 -4.69 -12.63
C VAL A 319 -5.95 -4.83 -11.35
N ILE A 320 -5.24 -4.87 -10.23
CA ILE A 320 -5.81 -4.92 -8.88
C ILE A 320 -5.47 -3.65 -8.12
N ALA A 321 -6.29 -3.28 -7.13
CA ALA A 321 -6.01 -2.19 -6.21
C ALA A 321 -6.33 -2.58 -4.76
N PRO A 322 -5.33 -3.08 -4.02
CA PRO A 322 -5.51 -3.40 -2.60
C PRO A 322 -5.82 -2.14 -1.79
N GLY A 323 -6.65 -2.27 -0.75
CA GLY A 323 -7.03 -1.13 0.10
C GLY A 323 -6.27 -1.00 1.41
N ASP A 324 -5.56 -2.05 1.83
CA ASP A 324 -4.76 -2.12 3.04
C ASP A 324 -3.67 -3.19 2.91
N ALA A 325 -2.89 -3.41 3.97
CA ALA A 325 -1.84 -4.43 4.00
C ALA A 325 -2.36 -5.87 3.82
N GLU A 326 -3.58 -6.18 4.28
CA GLU A 326 -4.16 -7.52 4.16
C GLU A 326 -4.55 -7.83 2.71
N ASP A 327 -5.25 -6.90 2.07
CA ASP A 327 -5.55 -6.97 0.64
C ASP A 327 -4.25 -7.06 -0.16
N ALA A 328 -3.26 -6.23 0.19
CA ALA A 328 -1.97 -6.18 -0.50
C ALA A 328 -1.23 -7.53 -0.42
N TYR A 329 -1.21 -8.19 0.74
CA TYR A 329 -0.61 -9.51 0.90
C TYR A 329 -1.32 -10.57 0.03
N LEU A 330 -2.65 -10.68 0.15
CA LEU A 330 -3.43 -11.71 -0.54
C LEU A 330 -3.42 -11.52 -2.05
N TRP A 331 -3.68 -10.29 -2.50
CA TRP A 331 -3.83 -10.01 -3.91
C TRP A 331 -2.50 -9.88 -4.65
N SER A 332 -1.39 -9.54 -4.00
CA SER A 332 -0.07 -9.62 -4.65
C SER A 332 0.30 -11.07 -4.97
N ALA A 333 -0.04 -12.01 -4.08
CA ALA A 333 0.13 -13.43 -4.33
C ALA A 333 -0.73 -13.90 -5.53
N ALA A 334 -2.02 -13.54 -5.53
CA ALA A 334 -2.93 -13.84 -6.62
C ALA A 334 -2.47 -13.22 -7.95
N ALA A 335 -2.00 -11.96 -7.94
CA ALA A 335 -1.55 -11.26 -9.14
C ALA A 335 -0.37 -11.97 -9.80
N LEU A 336 0.64 -12.39 -9.02
CA LEU A 336 1.78 -13.12 -9.56
C LEU A 336 1.36 -14.52 -10.07
N ASN A 337 0.44 -15.21 -9.39
CA ASN A 337 -0.08 -16.49 -9.87
C ASN A 337 -0.87 -16.36 -11.18
N LEU A 338 -1.77 -15.38 -11.26
CA LEU A 338 -2.59 -15.15 -12.44
C LEU A 338 -1.74 -14.63 -13.62
N ALA A 339 -0.74 -13.79 -13.37
CA ALA A 339 0.25 -13.38 -14.38
C ALA A 339 0.88 -14.59 -15.06
N TRP A 340 1.39 -15.54 -14.26
CA TRP A 340 2.05 -16.75 -14.74
C TRP A 340 1.10 -17.77 -15.36
N LYS A 341 -0.09 -17.94 -14.77
CA LYS A 341 -1.10 -18.86 -15.29
C LYS A 341 -1.60 -18.43 -16.67
N TYR A 342 -1.85 -17.14 -16.86
CA TYR A 342 -2.36 -16.61 -18.12
C TYR A 342 -1.30 -16.04 -19.04
N GLN A 343 -0.05 -15.93 -18.61
CA GLN A 343 1.03 -15.34 -19.39
C GLN A 343 0.72 -13.90 -19.82
N ILE A 344 0.51 -13.05 -18.81
CA ILE A 344 0.10 -11.65 -18.96
C ILE A 344 0.84 -10.74 -17.97
N PRO A 345 0.92 -9.43 -18.26
CA PRO A 345 1.21 -8.42 -17.25
C PRO A 345 0.07 -8.33 -16.21
N ALA A 346 0.42 -8.38 -14.93
CA ALA A 346 -0.48 -8.13 -13.81
C ALA A 346 0.00 -6.94 -12.98
N PHE A 347 -0.88 -5.97 -12.75
CA PHE A 347 -0.59 -4.72 -12.07
C PHE A 347 -1.12 -4.74 -10.65
N ILE A 348 -0.25 -4.38 -9.71
CA ILE A 348 -0.59 -4.10 -8.31
C ILE A 348 -0.62 -2.58 -8.17
N LEU A 349 -1.81 -1.99 -8.31
CA LEU A 349 -2.02 -0.55 -8.29
C LEU A 349 -2.23 -0.10 -6.84
N SER A 350 -1.12 0.24 -6.18
CA SER A 350 -1.08 0.80 -4.82
C SER A 350 -1.09 2.33 -4.88
N ASP A 351 -1.11 2.99 -3.73
CA ASP A 351 -0.84 4.41 -3.58
C ASP A 351 0.06 4.63 -2.34
N LYS A 352 0.51 5.87 -2.11
CA LYS A 352 1.41 6.20 -0.98
C LYS A 352 0.84 5.77 0.38
N ILE A 353 -0.49 5.77 0.56
CA ILE A 353 -1.11 5.38 1.83
C ILE A 353 -0.99 3.89 2.04
N VAL A 354 -1.38 3.06 1.05
CA VAL A 354 -1.20 1.62 1.17
C VAL A 354 0.28 1.29 1.28
N SER A 355 1.13 1.88 0.45
CA SER A 355 2.56 1.58 0.38
C SER A 355 3.32 1.85 1.68
N GLU A 356 3.14 3.03 2.30
CA GLU A 356 4.01 3.48 3.40
C GLU A 356 3.34 3.51 4.78
N SER A 357 2.02 3.47 4.86
CA SER A 357 1.36 3.43 6.19
C SER A 357 1.66 2.09 6.87
N GLN A 358 1.67 2.09 8.20
CA GLN A 358 1.86 0.87 8.98
C GLN A 358 0.51 0.31 9.42
N TYR A 359 0.36 -1.00 9.34
CA TYR A 359 -0.84 -1.73 9.67
C TYR A 359 -0.51 -2.87 10.63
N SER A 360 -1.39 -3.16 11.58
CA SER A 360 -1.42 -4.47 12.23
C SER A 360 -1.83 -5.54 11.21
N LEU A 361 -0.99 -6.55 10.98
CA LEU A 361 -1.29 -7.66 10.06
C LEU A 361 -1.80 -8.88 10.83
N ASP A 362 -2.99 -9.38 10.48
CA ASP A 362 -3.48 -10.67 10.97
C ASP A 362 -2.63 -11.84 10.42
N LEU A 363 -1.90 -12.52 11.30
CA LEU A 363 -1.11 -13.69 10.94
C LEU A 363 -1.97 -14.88 10.48
N GLY A 364 -3.26 -14.91 10.82
CA GLY A 364 -4.22 -15.88 10.31
C GLY A 364 -4.39 -15.84 8.78
N LEU A 365 -3.94 -14.76 8.12
CA LEU A 365 -3.94 -14.65 6.66
C LEU A 365 -2.81 -15.40 5.97
N THR A 366 -1.73 -15.75 6.68
CA THR A 366 -0.54 -16.38 6.07
C THR A 366 -0.85 -17.72 5.38
N GLY A 367 -1.88 -18.44 5.85
CA GLY A 367 -2.38 -19.67 5.23
C GLY A 367 -3.38 -19.45 4.08
N LYS A 368 -3.89 -18.22 3.90
CA LYS A 368 -4.93 -17.89 2.91
C LYS A 368 -4.35 -17.40 1.58
N ALA A 369 -3.17 -16.79 1.59
CA ALA A 369 -2.50 -16.37 0.36
C ALA A 369 -2.13 -17.61 -0.47
N GLU A 370 -2.44 -17.56 -1.76
CA GLU A 370 -2.13 -18.64 -2.68
C GLU A 370 -0.62 -18.86 -2.79
N THR A 371 -0.19 -20.09 -2.61
CA THR A 371 1.20 -20.47 -2.92
C THR A 371 1.43 -20.46 -4.42
N ALA A 372 2.69 -20.56 -4.83
CA ALA A 372 3.07 -20.71 -6.23
C ALA A 372 2.24 -21.80 -6.94
N ARG A 373 1.61 -21.42 -8.07
CA ARG A 373 0.95 -22.35 -8.98
C ARG A 373 1.88 -22.65 -10.16
N PRO A 374 2.01 -23.91 -10.59
CA PRO A 374 2.81 -24.22 -11.77
C PRO A 374 2.17 -23.60 -13.00
N ALA A 375 2.98 -22.98 -13.85
CA ALA A 375 2.54 -22.59 -15.18
C ALA A 375 2.23 -23.85 -16.02
N GLN A 376 1.40 -23.70 -17.05
CA GLN A 376 1.18 -24.77 -18.01
C GLN A 376 2.48 -25.00 -18.80
N LEU A 377 3.15 -26.12 -18.57
CA LEU A 377 4.38 -26.48 -19.26
C LEU A 377 4.11 -27.38 -20.46
N TRP A 378 4.94 -27.27 -21.49
CA TRP A 378 4.97 -28.21 -22.59
C TRP A 378 5.40 -29.60 -22.09
N ASN A 379 4.71 -30.64 -22.54
CA ASN A 379 4.90 -32.02 -22.09
C ASN A 379 6.08 -32.75 -22.75
N GLU A 380 6.96 -32.02 -23.42
CA GLU A 380 8.13 -32.55 -24.16
C GLU A 380 7.80 -33.51 -25.30
N GLN A 381 6.56 -33.48 -25.82
CA GLN A 381 6.13 -34.31 -26.94
C GLN A 381 5.87 -33.47 -28.20
N GLY A 382 6.41 -33.94 -29.32
CA GLY A 382 6.27 -33.33 -30.65
C GLY A 382 7.09 -32.06 -30.84
N ASP A 383 6.67 -31.21 -31.77
CA ASP A 383 7.30 -29.91 -32.02
C ASP A 383 6.78 -28.85 -31.03
N TYR A 384 7.69 -28.11 -30.41
CA TYR A 384 7.32 -27.03 -29.50
C TYR A 384 6.89 -25.78 -30.27
N HIS A 385 5.70 -25.29 -29.95
CA HIS A 385 5.11 -24.08 -30.54
C HIS A 385 4.78 -23.13 -29.40
N ARG A 386 5.61 -22.09 -29.20
CA ARG A 386 5.48 -21.13 -28.09
C ARG A 386 4.10 -20.48 -28.03
N TYR A 387 3.47 -20.28 -29.19
CA TYR A 387 2.18 -19.60 -29.33
C TYR A 387 1.07 -20.55 -29.80
N ARG A 388 1.19 -21.85 -29.49
CA ARG A 388 0.18 -22.87 -29.81
C ARG A 388 -1.22 -22.44 -29.35
N HIS A 389 -2.22 -22.59 -30.22
CA HIS A 389 -3.61 -22.40 -29.87
C HIS A 389 -4.09 -23.41 -28.81
N SER A 390 -4.99 -22.98 -27.94
CA SER A 390 -5.64 -23.80 -26.93
C SER A 390 -7.04 -23.26 -26.62
N ASP A 391 -7.85 -24.05 -25.95
CA ASP A 391 -9.24 -23.70 -25.60
C ASP A 391 -9.34 -22.51 -24.62
N THR A 392 -8.23 -22.17 -23.96
CA THR A 392 -8.13 -21.04 -23.02
C THR A 392 -7.34 -19.87 -23.60
N GLY A 393 -6.76 -20.02 -24.81
CA GLY A 393 -5.81 -19.06 -25.38
C GLY A 393 -4.44 -19.04 -24.68
N VAL A 394 -4.20 -19.90 -23.69
CA VAL A 394 -2.91 -20.04 -22.98
C VAL A 394 -2.08 -21.14 -23.63
N SER A 395 -0.91 -20.81 -24.16
CA SER A 395 0.01 -21.77 -24.76
C SER A 395 0.91 -22.42 -23.69
N PRO A 396 1.26 -23.71 -23.80
CA PRO A 396 2.25 -24.30 -22.90
C PRO A 396 3.62 -23.61 -23.00
N LEU A 397 4.27 -23.32 -21.87
CA LEU A 397 5.61 -22.73 -21.79
C LEU A 397 6.72 -23.79 -21.85
N ALA A 398 7.87 -23.37 -22.35
CA ALA A 398 9.15 -24.04 -22.21
C ALA A 398 10.23 -22.96 -22.00
N TYR A 399 11.32 -23.30 -21.33
CA TYR A 399 12.36 -22.33 -20.95
C TYR A 399 13.75 -22.78 -21.44
N PRO A 400 14.64 -21.85 -21.78
CA PRO A 400 16.01 -22.18 -22.11
C PRO A 400 16.82 -22.63 -20.87
N PRO A 401 17.72 -23.62 -21.00
CA PRO A 401 17.94 -24.45 -22.18
C PRO A 401 17.00 -25.67 -22.23
N GLN A 402 16.08 -25.71 -23.20
CA GLN A 402 15.36 -26.94 -23.56
C GLN A 402 16.04 -27.59 -24.76
N ARG A 403 16.57 -28.80 -24.60
CA ARG A 403 17.34 -29.47 -25.65
C ARG A 403 16.50 -29.71 -26.90
N GLY A 404 17.02 -29.30 -28.06
CA GLY A 404 16.42 -29.57 -29.37
C GLY A 404 15.18 -28.74 -29.70
N GLN A 405 14.84 -27.74 -28.88
CA GLN A 405 13.71 -26.86 -29.13
C GLN A 405 14.18 -25.42 -29.33
N VAL A 406 13.50 -24.70 -30.20
CA VAL A 406 13.69 -23.27 -30.39
C VAL A 406 12.54 -22.55 -29.71
N ILE A 407 12.86 -21.70 -28.74
CA ILE A 407 11.89 -20.86 -28.03
C ILE A 407 12.10 -19.45 -28.57
N LYS A 408 11.09 -18.90 -29.24
CA LYS A 408 11.13 -17.54 -29.80
C LYS A 408 10.16 -16.66 -29.05
N ALA A 409 10.61 -15.46 -28.72
CA ALA A 409 9.78 -14.36 -28.25
C ALA A 409 10.00 -13.18 -29.20
N ASP A 410 8.93 -12.59 -29.71
CA ASP A 410 8.99 -11.57 -30.74
C ASP A 410 8.01 -10.41 -30.46
N SER A 411 8.43 -9.18 -30.76
CA SER A 411 7.58 -7.99 -30.71
C SER A 411 6.72 -7.83 -31.96
N TYR A 412 7.05 -8.53 -33.05
CA TYR A 412 6.33 -8.51 -34.31
C TYR A 412 5.17 -9.51 -34.32
N ALA A 413 4.19 -9.33 -35.20
CA ALA A 413 3.17 -10.34 -35.50
C ALA A 413 3.83 -11.68 -35.87
N HIS A 414 3.41 -12.78 -35.24
CA HIS A 414 4.10 -14.06 -35.38
C HIS A 414 3.13 -15.24 -35.48
N ASP A 415 3.58 -16.33 -36.08
CA ASP A 415 2.84 -17.59 -36.11
C ASP A 415 2.95 -18.38 -34.80
N ALA A 416 2.35 -19.59 -34.75
CA ALA A 416 2.37 -20.45 -33.57
C ALA A 416 3.79 -20.85 -33.10
N THR A 417 4.80 -20.78 -33.97
CA THR A 417 6.21 -21.10 -33.68
C THR A 417 7.01 -19.87 -33.22
N GLY A 418 6.44 -18.67 -33.36
CA GLY A 418 7.11 -17.40 -33.07
C GLY A 418 7.95 -16.88 -34.24
N ILE A 419 7.64 -17.28 -35.49
CA ILE A 419 8.23 -16.69 -36.69
C ILE A 419 7.36 -15.52 -37.14
N THR A 420 7.98 -14.41 -37.51
CA THR A 420 7.29 -13.20 -37.97
C THR A 420 6.40 -13.48 -39.17
N THR A 421 5.25 -12.80 -39.22
CA THR A 421 4.27 -12.94 -40.29
C THR A 421 3.54 -11.62 -40.54
N GLU A 422 3.19 -11.38 -41.80
CA GLU A 422 2.27 -10.33 -42.23
C GLU A 422 0.99 -10.94 -42.81
N ASP A 423 0.81 -12.26 -42.70
CA ASP A 423 -0.37 -12.94 -43.20
C ASP A 423 -1.61 -12.48 -42.40
N PRO A 424 -2.66 -11.99 -43.08
CA PRO A 424 -3.82 -11.42 -42.39
C PRO A 424 -4.62 -12.46 -41.60
N GLN A 425 -4.64 -13.72 -42.03
CA GLN A 425 -5.37 -14.78 -41.32
C GLN A 425 -4.63 -15.16 -40.05
N ILE A 426 -3.33 -15.43 -40.11
CA ILE A 426 -2.51 -15.76 -38.93
C ILE A 426 -2.53 -14.60 -37.92
N THR A 427 -2.40 -13.37 -38.40
CA THR A 427 -2.43 -12.16 -37.55
C THR A 427 -3.76 -12.06 -36.78
N ARG A 428 -4.89 -12.30 -37.46
CA ARG A 428 -6.20 -12.34 -36.82
C ARG A 428 -6.30 -13.46 -35.78
N GLU A 429 -5.89 -14.68 -36.15
CA GLU A 429 -5.96 -15.84 -35.27
C GLU A 429 -5.17 -15.66 -33.97
N MET A 430 -3.99 -15.02 -34.03
CA MET A 430 -3.18 -14.72 -32.84
C MET A 430 -3.78 -13.61 -31.98
N SER A 431 -4.43 -12.63 -32.57
CA SER A 431 -5.19 -11.62 -31.83
C SER A 431 -6.41 -12.23 -31.14
N ASP A 432 -7.18 -13.05 -31.86
CA ASP A 432 -8.34 -13.77 -31.31
C ASP A 432 -7.92 -14.68 -30.14
N LYS A 433 -6.75 -15.32 -30.22
CA LYS A 433 -6.15 -16.10 -29.11
C LYS A 433 -5.89 -15.24 -27.87
N ARG A 434 -5.29 -14.05 -28.01
CA ARG A 434 -5.06 -13.12 -26.87
C ARG A 434 -6.38 -12.62 -26.27
N VAL A 435 -7.41 -12.42 -27.07
CA VAL A 435 -8.77 -12.10 -26.60
C VAL A 435 -9.37 -13.27 -25.82
N LEU A 436 -9.27 -14.50 -26.31
CA LEU A 436 -9.74 -15.70 -25.61
C LEU A 436 -9.05 -15.90 -24.25
N LYS A 437 -7.76 -15.58 -24.17
CA LYS A 437 -7.00 -15.54 -22.92
C LYS A 437 -7.58 -14.52 -21.93
N ALA A 438 -7.91 -13.31 -22.39
CA ALA A 438 -8.57 -12.30 -21.55
C ALA A 438 -9.91 -12.79 -20.99
N GLN A 439 -10.72 -13.43 -21.84
CA GLN A 439 -12.01 -14.02 -21.44
C GLN A 439 -11.82 -15.16 -20.43
N SER A 440 -10.80 -15.99 -20.61
CA SER A 440 -10.49 -17.08 -19.70
C SER A 440 -10.03 -16.57 -18.33
N LEU A 441 -9.26 -15.49 -18.27
CA LEU A 441 -8.92 -14.79 -17.02
C LEU A 441 -10.18 -14.26 -16.33
N ALA A 442 -11.05 -13.56 -17.08
CA ALA A 442 -12.28 -12.99 -16.53
C ALA A 442 -13.18 -14.06 -15.90
N ARG A 443 -13.31 -15.24 -16.54
CA ARG A 443 -14.05 -16.38 -15.99
C ARG A 443 -13.43 -16.92 -14.69
N GLU A 444 -12.11 -17.04 -14.59
CA GLU A 444 -11.47 -17.48 -13.35
C GLU A 444 -11.70 -16.47 -12.22
N LEU A 445 -11.65 -15.17 -12.53
CA LEU A 445 -11.89 -14.10 -11.57
C LEU A 445 -13.30 -14.10 -10.95
N GLU A 446 -14.28 -14.76 -11.57
CA GLU A 446 -15.61 -14.96 -10.94
C GLU A 446 -15.51 -15.73 -9.61
N GLY A 447 -14.51 -16.60 -9.47
CA GLY A 447 -14.19 -17.33 -8.25
C GLY A 447 -13.41 -16.53 -7.19
N TYR A 448 -12.97 -15.31 -7.51
CA TYR A 448 -12.24 -14.42 -6.60
C TYR A 448 -13.15 -13.35 -6.03
N GLU A 449 -12.82 -12.83 -4.84
CA GLU A 449 -13.52 -11.69 -4.24
C GLU A 449 -13.10 -10.37 -4.92
N THR A 450 -13.54 -10.15 -6.15
CA THR A 450 -13.14 -8.99 -6.98
C THR A 450 -13.78 -7.67 -6.56
N VAL A 451 -14.84 -7.75 -5.76
CA VAL A 451 -15.58 -6.64 -5.15
C VAL A 451 -15.86 -7.02 -3.71
N LYS A 452 -15.61 -6.10 -2.78
CA LYS A 452 -15.92 -6.27 -1.34
C LYS A 452 -17.12 -5.40 -0.96
N LEU A 453 -18.03 -6.01 -0.22
CA LEU A 453 -19.18 -5.35 0.39
C LEU A 453 -18.89 -5.11 1.87
N LEU A 454 -19.11 -3.89 2.33
CA LEU A 454 -18.81 -3.40 3.68
C LEU A 454 -19.98 -2.50 4.15
N GLY A 455 -20.03 -2.18 5.45
CA GLY A 455 -21.08 -1.34 6.04
C GLY A 455 -22.45 -2.04 6.08
N ASP A 456 -23.52 -1.26 6.10
CA ASP A 456 -24.90 -1.78 6.11
C ASP A 456 -25.35 -2.18 4.69
N GLU A 457 -25.38 -3.49 4.43
CA GLU A 457 -25.87 -4.05 3.17
C GLU A 457 -27.33 -3.69 2.87
N ARG A 458 -28.13 -3.22 3.83
CA ARG A 458 -29.53 -2.84 3.59
C ARG A 458 -29.70 -1.39 3.18
N SER A 459 -28.65 -0.57 3.32
CA SER A 459 -28.71 0.84 2.97
C SER A 459 -28.94 1.02 1.47
N ARG A 460 -29.79 1.99 1.12
CA ARG A 460 -30.09 2.37 -0.26
C ARG A 460 -29.08 3.39 -0.80
N THR A 461 -28.23 3.94 0.06
CA THR A 461 -27.11 4.80 -0.30
C THR A 461 -25.81 4.01 -0.18
N CYS A 462 -24.98 4.07 -1.22
CA CYS A 462 -23.74 3.31 -1.30
C CYS A 462 -22.54 4.21 -1.62
N LEU A 463 -21.46 4.05 -0.86
CA LEU A 463 -20.14 4.58 -1.18
C LEU A 463 -19.44 3.58 -2.12
N LEU A 464 -18.97 4.05 -3.27
CA LEU A 464 -18.19 3.28 -4.23
C LEU A 464 -16.76 3.79 -4.26
N PHE A 465 -15.78 2.91 -4.04
CA PHE A 465 -14.37 3.33 -3.95
C PHE A 465 -13.41 2.20 -4.32
N TRP A 466 -12.13 2.51 -4.31
CA TRP A 466 -11.03 1.58 -4.55
C TRP A 466 -9.76 2.02 -3.81
N GLY A 467 -8.78 1.12 -3.71
CA GLY A 467 -7.48 1.41 -3.09
C GLY A 467 -7.59 1.89 -1.64
N SER A 468 -6.69 2.80 -1.23
CA SER A 468 -6.57 3.30 0.16
C SER A 468 -7.83 3.90 0.78
N ASN A 469 -8.85 4.25 -0.03
CA ASN A 469 -10.12 4.76 0.50
C ASN A 469 -10.91 3.71 1.32
N LYS A 470 -10.47 2.44 1.33
CA LYS A 470 -11.08 1.36 2.13
C LYS A 470 -11.27 1.72 3.60
N GLY A 471 -10.22 2.20 4.26
CA GLY A 471 -10.28 2.52 5.69
C GLY A 471 -11.33 3.59 5.98
N VAL A 472 -11.27 4.71 5.24
CA VAL A 472 -12.15 5.86 5.46
C VAL A 472 -13.61 5.59 5.07
N CYS A 473 -13.85 4.93 3.93
CA CYS A 473 -15.21 4.65 3.46
C CYS A 473 -15.89 3.59 4.31
N LYS A 474 -15.15 2.58 4.79
CA LYS A 474 -15.70 1.58 5.72
C LYS A 474 -16.15 2.26 7.00
N GLU A 475 -15.28 3.04 7.64
CA GLU A 475 -15.61 3.65 8.93
C GLU A 475 -16.72 4.71 8.82
N ALA A 476 -16.72 5.54 7.78
CA ALA A 476 -17.82 6.48 7.53
C ALA A 476 -19.14 5.74 7.26
N ALA A 477 -19.10 4.62 6.54
CA ALA A 477 -20.29 3.80 6.29
C ALA A 477 -20.83 3.14 7.56
N ASP A 478 -19.95 2.64 8.43
CA ASP A 478 -20.33 2.08 9.74
C ASP A 478 -20.94 3.17 10.65
N SER A 479 -20.37 4.38 10.65
CA SER A 479 -20.83 5.55 11.41
C SER A 479 -22.22 6.03 10.97
N LEU A 480 -22.45 6.12 9.65
CA LEU A 480 -23.65 6.71 9.06
C LEU A 480 -24.71 5.68 8.62
N GLY A 481 -24.46 4.37 8.83
CA GLY A 481 -25.38 3.30 8.39
C GLY A 481 -25.50 3.22 6.86
N LEU A 482 -24.40 3.43 6.14
CA LEU A 482 -24.35 3.38 4.69
C LEU A 482 -23.82 2.04 4.21
N ARG A 483 -24.09 1.72 2.94
CA ARG A 483 -23.40 0.62 2.24
C ARG A 483 -22.06 1.13 1.73
N ALA A 484 -21.04 0.29 1.74
CA ALA A 484 -19.72 0.59 1.18
C ALA A 484 -19.28 -0.54 0.25
N VAL A 485 -18.88 -0.21 -0.99
CA VAL A 485 -18.45 -1.17 -2.00
C VAL A 485 -17.06 -0.81 -2.51
N GLN A 486 -16.11 -1.70 -2.28
CA GLN A 486 -14.74 -1.60 -2.78
C GLN A 486 -14.58 -2.42 -4.06
N VAL A 487 -14.03 -1.81 -5.12
CA VAL A 487 -13.60 -2.53 -6.33
C VAL A 487 -12.13 -2.92 -6.18
N LEU A 488 -11.85 -4.22 -6.03
CA LEU A 488 -10.49 -4.75 -5.84
C LEU A 488 -9.82 -5.08 -7.17
N VAL A 489 -10.56 -5.64 -8.12
CA VAL A 489 -10.09 -5.86 -9.49
C VAL A 489 -10.67 -4.75 -10.37
N LEU A 490 -9.79 -3.95 -10.96
CA LEU A 490 -10.13 -2.84 -11.83
C LEU A 490 -10.16 -3.28 -13.30
N TRP A 491 -9.37 -4.30 -13.65
CA TRP A 491 -9.36 -4.87 -14.99
C TRP A 491 -8.92 -6.35 -14.96
N PRO A 492 -9.59 -7.27 -15.68
CA PRO A 492 -10.90 -7.13 -16.32
C PRO A 492 -11.97 -6.63 -15.33
N PHE A 493 -12.83 -5.72 -15.77
CA PHE A 493 -13.80 -5.07 -14.89
C PHE A 493 -14.84 -6.08 -14.37
N PRO A 494 -15.11 -6.15 -13.05
CA PRO A 494 -15.96 -7.18 -12.45
C PRO A 494 -17.45 -6.82 -12.53
N GLU A 495 -17.96 -6.62 -13.75
CA GLU A 495 -19.32 -6.11 -14.01
C GLU A 495 -20.42 -6.84 -13.22
N ASN A 496 -20.48 -8.17 -13.36
CA ASN A 496 -21.55 -8.97 -12.74
C ASN A 496 -21.52 -8.85 -11.20
N ARG A 497 -20.34 -9.02 -10.60
CA ARG A 497 -20.17 -8.92 -9.14
C ARG A 497 -20.46 -7.52 -8.63
N LEU A 498 -20.08 -6.47 -9.36
CA LEU A 498 -20.38 -5.11 -8.97
C LEU A 498 -21.88 -4.80 -9.06
N LYS A 499 -22.55 -5.21 -10.14
CA LYS A 499 -24.01 -5.07 -10.27
C LYS A 499 -24.76 -5.81 -9.17
N ASP A 500 -24.28 -6.99 -8.78
CA ASP A 500 -24.83 -7.74 -7.66
C ASP A 500 -24.62 -7.02 -6.31
N ALA A 501 -23.42 -6.50 -6.05
CA ALA A 501 -23.12 -5.73 -4.83
C ALA A 501 -23.94 -4.42 -4.73
N LEU A 502 -24.30 -3.84 -5.87
CA LEU A 502 -25.10 -2.61 -5.97
C LEU A 502 -26.61 -2.87 -6.04
N ARG A 503 -27.06 -4.12 -5.94
CA ARG A 503 -28.50 -4.44 -5.99
C ARG A 503 -29.26 -3.74 -4.87
N GLY A 504 -30.30 -3.00 -5.24
CA GLY A 504 -31.14 -2.24 -4.29
C GLY A 504 -30.59 -0.88 -3.87
N VAL A 505 -29.41 -0.49 -4.35
CA VAL A 505 -28.89 0.88 -4.18
C VAL A 505 -29.70 1.83 -5.05
N GLU A 506 -30.12 2.94 -4.47
CA GLU A 506 -30.83 4.04 -5.15
C GLU A 506 -29.95 5.27 -5.32
N ARG A 507 -28.91 5.43 -4.48
CA ARG A 507 -27.94 6.52 -4.57
C ARG A 507 -26.53 5.98 -4.46
N LEU A 508 -25.71 6.20 -5.48
CA LEU A 508 -24.32 5.75 -5.57
C LEU A 508 -23.37 6.95 -5.57
N ILE A 509 -22.48 7.00 -4.57
CA ILE A 509 -21.52 8.10 -4.37
C ILE A 509 -20.11 7.55 -4.56
N ALA A 510 -19.39 8.02 -5.57
CA ALA A 510 -17.99 7.63 -5.76
C ALA A 510 -17.05 8.45 -4.88
N VAL A 511 -16.14 7.78 -4.17
CA VAL A 511 -15.09 8.40 -3.33
C VAL A 511 -13.73 8.07 -3.92
N GLU A 512 -13.04 9.09 -4.44
CA GLU A 512 -11.77 8.90 -5.18
C GLU A 512 -10.72 9.97 -4.87
N CYS A 513 -9.46 9.57 -4.79
CA CYS A 513 -8.33 10.50 -4.63
C CYS A 513 -7.79 10.98 -6.01
N ASN A 514 -8.68 11.43 -6.89
CA ASN A 514 -8.34 12.01 -8.19
C ASN A 514 -9.36 13.07 -8.64
N ALA A 515 -8.97 13.93 -9.59
CA ALA A 515 -9.77 15.10 -9.97
C ALA A 515 -10.96 14.80 -10.90
N THR A 516 -11.02 13.63 -11.53
CA THR A 516 -11.99 13.34 -12.60
C THR A 516 -12.98 12.22 -12.27
N GLY A 517 -12.78 11.47 -11.19
CA GLY A 517 -13.55 10.28 -10.87
C GLY A 517 -13.31 9.18 -11.91
N GLN A 518 -12.11 8.60 -11.90
CA GLN A 518 -11.71 7.60 -12.90
C GLN A 518 -12.48 6.28 -12.75
N LEU A 519 -12.72 5.82 -11.52
CA LEU A 519 -13.57 4.65 -11.29
C LEU A 519 -15.01 4.95 -11.70
N ALA A 520 -15.55 6.11 -11.35
CA ALA A 520 -16.89 6.50 -11.78
C ALA A 520 -17.03 6.53 -13.32
N THR A 521 -15.99 6.98 -14.02
CA THR A 521 -15.94 6.99 -15.48
C THR A 521 -15.88 5.57 -16.05
N LEU A 522 -15.10 4.68 -15.44
CA LEU A 522 -15.03 3.27 -15.81
C LEU A 522 -16.38 2.56 -15.61
N CYS A 523 -17.02 2.75 -14.44
CA CYS A 523 -18.34 2.20 -14.14
C CYS A 523 -19.40 2.58 -15.19
N ARG A 524 -19.40 3.84 -15.64
CA ARG A 524 -20.33 4.31 -16.67
C ARG A 524 -20.18 3.54 -17.99
N GLN A 525 -18.98 3.10 -18.36
CA GLN A 525 -18.78 2.29 -19.57
C GLN A 525 -19.49 0.93 -19.51
N TYR A 526 -19.82 0.45 -18.30
CA TYR A 526 -20.54 -0.79 -18.05
C TYR A 526 -22.02 -0.56 -17.66
N GLY A 527 -22.54 0.65 -17.88
CA GLY A 527 -23.91 1.03 -17.57
C GLY A 527 -24.20 1.17 -16.07
N ILE A 528 -23.18 1.46 -15.26
CA ILE A 528 -23.32 1.75 -13.84
C ILE A 528 -23.09 3.25 -13.65
N ASP A 529 -24.18 4.01 -13.52
CA ASP A 529 -24.12 5.44 -13.28
C ASP A 529 -23.91 5.74 -11.79
N VAL A 530 -23.00 6.70 -11.54
CA VAL A 530 -22.73 7.26 -10.23
C VAL A 530 -23.47 8.57 -10.12
N ASP A 531 -24.27 8.73 -9.06
CA ASP A 531 -25.11 9.91 -8.81
C ASP A 531 -24.30 11.11 -8.32
N ASP A 532 -23.27 10.86 -7.51
CA ASP A 532 -22.46 11.92 -6.89
C ASP A 532 -20.98 11.51 -6.74
N ARG A 533 -20.09 12.49 -6.61
CA ARG A 533 -18.65 12.29 -6.50
C ARG A 533 -18.08 13.12 -5.35
N ILE A 534 -17.34 12.46 -4.48
CA ILE A 534 -16.51 13.05 -3.45
C ILE A 534 -15.05 12.82 -3.85
N LEU A 535 -14.41 13.88 -4.34
CA LEU A 535 -13.10 13.84 -4.96
C LEU A 535 -12.09 14.65 -4.15
N LYS A 536 -10.90 14.08 -3.93
CA LYS A 536 -9.77 14.79 -3.28
C LYS A 536 -8.51 14.64 -4.12
N TYR A 537 -7.78 15.74 -4.32
CA TYR A 537 -6.65 15.79 -5.26
C TYR A 537 -5.58 16.82 -4.83
N ASP A 538 -5.51 17.11 -3.54
CA ASP A 538 -4.54 18.02 -2.91
C ASP A 538 -3.26 17.32 -2.42
N GLY A 539 -3.12 16.01 -2.71
CA GLY A 539 -2.01 15.18 -2.27
C GLY A 539 -2.16 14.63 -0.83
N ARG A 540 -3.28 14.89 -0.15
CA ARG A 540 -3.56 14.38 1.20
C ARG A 540 -4.62 13.28 1.16
N PRO A 541 -4.54 12.28 2.07
CA PRO A 541 -5.61 11.31 2.21
C PRO A 541 -6.88 12.00 2.73
N PHE A 542 -8.03 11.37 2.52
CA PHE A 542 -9.22 11.70 3.30
C PHE A 542 -8.97 11.37 4.78
N SER A 543 -9.33 12.29 5.67
CA SER A 543 -9.62 11.94 7.06
C SER A 543 -11.05 11.41 7.16
N LEU A 544 -11.38 10.77 8.28
CA LEU A 544 -12.77 10.39 8.57
C LEU A 544 -13.70 11.62 8.60
N ASN A 545 -13.29 12.64 9.35
CA ASN A 545 -14.06 13.88 9.52
C ASN A 545 -14.30 14.59 8.17
N ASP A 546 -13.27 14.67 7.31
CA ASP A 546 -13.38 15.25 5.96
C ASP A 546 -14.49 14.59 5.15
N LEU A 547 -14.55 13.25 5.18
CA LEU A 547 -15.52 12.50 4.40
C LEU A 547 -16.93 12.63 4.99
N GLU A 548 -17.07 12.54 6.31
CA GLU A 548 -18.36 12.70 6.99
C GLU A 548 -18.98 14.08 6.71
N ILE A 549 -18.20 15.16 6.81
CA ILE A 549 -18.66 16.52 6.50
C ILE A 549 -19.16 16.64 5.05
N GLU A 550 -18.43 16.04 4.10
CA GLU A 550 -18.76 16.11 2.68
C GLU A 550 -20.01 15.27 2.33
N LEU A 551 -20.26 14.20 3.09
CA LEU A 551 -21.48 13.39 3.03
C LEU A 551 -22.68 14.14 3.63
N GLU A 552 -22.54 14.72 4.82
CA GLU A 552 -23.60 15.51 5.47
C GLU A 552 -24.07 16.68 4.59
N ARG A 553 -23.12 17.39 3.94
CA ARG A 553 -23.42 18.50 3.01
C ARG A 553 -24.24 18.07 1.80
N ARG A 554 -24.30 16.77 1.51
CA ARG A 554 -25.03 16.16 0.38
C ARG A 554 -26.36 15.52 0.78
N GLU A 555 -26.62 15.41 2.08
CA GLU A 555 -27.92 15.00 2.61
C GLU A 555 -28.83 16.21 2.90
N ALA A 556 -28.23 17.36 3.21
CA ALA A 556 -28.89 18.67 3.27
C ALA A 556 -29.23 19.22 1.87
#